data_AF-A0A350X3U0-F1
#
_entry.id   AF-A0A350X3U0-F1
#
_cell.length_a   1.000
_cell.length_b   1.000
_cell.length_c   1.000
_cell.angle_alpha   90.00
_cell.angle_beta   90.00
_cell.angle_gamma   90.00
#
_symmetry.space_group_name_H-M   'P 1'
#
loop_
_entity.id
_entity.type
_entity.pdbx_description
1 polymer ?
#
loop_
_entity_poly.entity_id
_entity_poly.type
_entity_poly.pdbx_seq_one_letter_code
_entity_poly.pdbx_strand_id
1 'polypeptide(L)'
;MQIRNICRINYQHAATDDEPLIHEVVYSNQVQTTMIDKRIKAFKIVDKDQALFFEQLTYTIEIQNISNHDIPYCYFKDELA
;
A
#
# COMPACT_ATOMS: atom_id res chain seq x y z
N MET A 1 5.11 -6.35 4.85
CA MET A 1 4.44 -7.56 4.31
C MET A 1 5.11 -7.93 3.00
N GLN A 2 5.26 -9.21 2.68
CA GLN A 2 5.80 -9.66 1.39
C GLN A 2 4.74 -10.42 0.62
N ILE A 3 4.67 -10.17 -0.68
CA ILE A 3 3.79 -10.90 -1.60
C ILE A 3 4.66 -11.82 -2.45
N ARG A 4 4.23 -13.07 -2.56
CA ARG A 4 4.84 -14.07 -3.42
C ARG A 4 4.08 -14.11 -4.73
N ASN A 5 4.75 -13.76 -5.83
CA ASN A 5 4.19 -13.84 -7.16
C ASN A 5 4.64 -15.15 -7.83
N ILE A 6 3.68 -15.95 -8.26
CA ILE A 6 3.87 -17.18 -9.02
C ILE A 6 2.71 -17.33 -10.00
N CYS A 7 3.01 -17.62 -11.26
CA CYS A 7 2.02 -17.96 -12.27
C CYS A 7 1.84 -19.48 -12.31
N ARG A 8 0.59 -19.93 -12.50
CA ARG A 8 0.23 -21.33 -12.75
C ARG A 8 -0.50 -21.42 -14.08
N ILE A 9 -0.01 -22.27 -14.97
CA ILE A 9 -0.66 -22.59 -16.24
C ILE A 9 -1.12 -24.04 -16.17
N ASN A 10 -2.38 -24.27 -16.52
CA ASN A 10 -2.91 -25.61 -16.76
C ASN A 10 -3.14 -25.75 -18.26
N TYR A 11 -2.64 -26.82 -18.86
CA TYR A 11 -2.87 -27.12 -20.26
C TYR A 11 -3.11 -28.61 -20.45
N GLN A 12 -3.61 -28.96 -21.63
CA GLN A 12 -3.80 -30.35 -22.02
C GLN A 12 -3.33 -30.56 -23.46
N HIS A 13 -2.80 -31.75 -23.74
CA HIS A 13 -2.34 -32.13 -25.07
C HIS A 13 -2.57 -33.62 -25.33
N ALA A 14 -2.68 -33.99 -26.60
CA ALA A 14 -2.67 -35.37 -27.09
C ALA A 14 -1.77 -35.41 -28.34
N ALA A 15 -1.04 -36.50 -28.58
CA ALA A 15 -0.14 -36.56 -29.74
C ALA A 15 -0.91 -36.77 -31.06
N THR A 16 -2.09 -37.41 -30.97
CA THR A 16 -3.05 -37.60 -32.06
C THR A 16 -4.48 -37.44 -31.53
N ASP A 17 -5.44 -37.18 -32.43
CA ASP A 17 -6.85 -36.91 -32.05
C ASP A 17 -7.55 -38.13 -31.40
N ASP A 18 -7.04 -39.34 -31.61
CA ASP A 18 -7.58 -40.60 -31.06
C ASP A 18 -6.98 -40.97 -29.69
N GLU A 19 -5.97 -40.24 -29.21
CA GLU A 19 -5.29 -40.50 -27.95
C GLU A 19 -5.93 -39.77 -26.76
N PRO A 20 -5.78 -40.31 -25.53
CA PRO A 20 -6.29 -39.66 -24.34
C PRO A 20 -5.58 -38.31 -24.08
N LEU A 21 -6.36 -37.30 -23.69
CA LEU A 21 -5.86 -36.00 -23.28
C LEU A 21 -5.00 -36.11 -22.02
N ILE A 22 -3.75 -35.66 -22.12
CA ILE A 22 -2.81 -35.52 -21.02
C ILE A 22 -2.98 -34.13 -20.42
N HIS A 23 -3.18 -34.04 -19.11
CA HIS A 23 -3.29 -32.77 -18.38
C HIS A 23 -1.99 -32.46 -17.66
N GLU A 24 -1.46 -31.26 -17.86
CA GLU A 24 -0.22 -30.81 -17.24
C GLU A 24 -0.36 -29.45 -16.56
N VAL A 25 0.49 -29.24 -15.56
CA VAL A 25 0.57 -28.00 -14.79
C VAL A 25 2.01 -27.55 -14.75
N VAL A 26 2.25 -26.31 -15.15
CA VAL A 26 3.57 -25.68 -15.06
C VAL A 26 3.48 -24.39 -14.27
N TYR A 27 4.50 -24.13 -13.47
CA TYR A 27 4.64 -22.93 -12.66
C TYR A 27 5.78 -22.05 -13.19
N SER A 28 5.62 -20.73 -13.09
CA SER A 28 6.73 -19.81 -13.34
C SER A 28 7.76 -19.85 -12.21
N ASN A 29 8.90 -19.19 -12.42
CA ASN A 29 9.78 -18.84 -11.33
C ASN A 29 9.03 -17.98 -10.29
N GLN A 30 9.41 -18.15 -9.01
CA GLN A 30 8.83 -17.41 -7.90
C GLN A 30 9.58 -16.08 -7.71
N VAL A 31 8.84 -14.97 -7.66
CA VAL A 31 9.40 -13.64 -7.34
C VAL A 31 8.79 -13.13 -6.05
N GLN A 32 9.63 -12.62 -5.14
CA GLN A 32 9.17 -11.95 -3.93
C GLN A 32 9.11 -10.44 -4.17
N THR A 33 7.97 -9.83 -3.86
CA THR A 33 7.79 -8.38 -3.91
C THR A 33 7.52 -7.87 -2.50
N THR A 34 8.38 -6.96 -2.04
CA THR A 34 8.18 -6.28 -0.76
C THR A 34 7.13 -5.19 -0.94
N MET A 35 6.02 -5.30 -0.21
CA MET A 35 5.07 -4.19 -0.09
C MET A 35 5.65 -3.18 0.88
N ILE A 36 5.92 -1.97 0.38
CA ILE A 36 6.35 -0.85 1.20
C ILE A 36 5.11 -0.25 1.85
N ASP A 37 5.00 -0.44 3.15
CA ASP A 37 3.97 0.21 3.95
C ASP A 37 4.45 1.65 4.26
N LYS A 38 4.11 2.57 3.35
CA LYS A 38 4.41 4.00 3.54
C LYS A 38 3.50 4.53 4.64
N ARG A 39 4.04 4.63 5.85
CA ARG A 39 3.31 5.14 7.02
C ARG A 39 3.71 6.57 7.31
N ILE A 40 2.75 7.48 7.22
CA ILE A 40 2.85 8.86 7.69
C ILE A 40 1.92 9.00 8.89
N LYS A 41 2.37 9.69 9.93
CA LYS A 41 1.55 10.07 11.07
C LYS A 41 1.39 11.59 11.07
N ALA A 42 0.17 12.07 11.31
CA ALA A 42 -0.10 13.49 11.44
C ALA A 42 -0.83 13.76 12.76
N PHE A 43 -0.41 14.81 13.46
CA PHE A 43 -1.05 15.28 14.68
C PHE A 43 -1.34 16.76 14.55
N LYS A 44 -2.53 17.18 15.00
CA LYS A 44 -2.92 18.58 15.04
C LYS A 44 -3.10 18.98 16.49
N ILE A 45 -2.48 20.10 16.86
CA ILE A 45 -2.50 20.66 18.20
C ILE A 45 -2.93 22.11 18.07
N VAL A 46 -3.86 22.53 18.92
CA VAL A 46 -4.27 23.93 19.03
C VAL A 46 -3.55 24.57 20.22
N ASP A 47 -3.22 25.84 20.11
CA ASP A 47 -2.59 26.62 21.18
C ASP A 47 -3.50 26.86 22.39
N LYS A 48 -4.83 26.80 22.21
CA LYS A 48 -5.83 26.98 23.26
C LYS A 48 -6.94 25.94 23.17
N ASP A 49 -7.21 25.24 24.27
CA ASP A 49 -8.32 24.27 24.36
C ASP A 49 -9.71 24.94 24.33
N GLN A 50 -9.77 26.22 24.70
CA GLN A 50 -10.98 27.05 24.68
C GLN A 50 -10.61 28.47 24.25
N ALA A 51 -11.49 29.12 23.49
CA ALA A 51 -11.34 30.50 23.07
C ALA A 51 -12.71 31.20 23.04
N LEU A 52 -12.71 32.50 23.30
CA LEU A 52 -13.89 33.35 23.15
C LEU A 52 -14.07 33.78 21.69
N PHE A 53 -15.24 34.33 21.39
CA PHE A 53 -15.50 34.94 20.08
C PHE A 53 -14.44 36.00 19.78
N PHE A 54 -13.96 36.00 18.52
CA PHE A 54 -12.93 36.90 18.00
C PHE A 54 -11.50 36.67 18.49
N GLU A 55 -11.24 35.62 19.30
CA GLU A 55 -9.87 35.23 19.59
C GLU A 55 -9.25 34.44 18.44
N GLN A 56 -7.96 34.69 18.18
CA GLN A 56 -7.18 33.89 17.25
C GLN A 56 -6.73 32.58 17.90
N LEU A 57 -6.85 31.49 17.12
CA LEU A 57 -6.30 30.17 17.43
C LEU A 57 -5.16 29.86 16.45
N THR A 58 -4.10 29.28 16.98
CA THR A 58 -2.93 28.84 16.22
C THR A 58 -2.90 27.32 16.23
N TYR A 59 -3.01 26.71 15.05
CA TYR A 59 -2.91 25.26 14.89
C TYR A 59 -1.50 24.89 14.43
N THR A 60 -0.88 23.95 15.14
CA THR A 60 0.40 23.33 14.77
C THR A 60 0.13 21.91 14.31
N ILE A 61 0.65 21.55 13.14
CA ILE A 61 0.46 20.22 12.56
C ILE A 61 1.82 19.57 12.38
N GLU A 62 2.04 18.48 13.12
CA GLU A 62 3.26 17.69 13.06
C GLU A 62 3.05 16.50 12.12
N ILE A 63 3.85 16.43 11.06
CA ILE A 63 3.84 15.34 10.07
C ILE A 63 5.14 14.54 10.22
N GLN A 64 5.01 13.26 10.56
CA GLN A 64 6.14 12.37 10.78
C GLN A 64 6.13 11.22 9.77
N ASN A 65 7.24 11.06 9.04
CA ASN A 65 7.53 9.83 8.31
C ASN A 65 7.96 8.77 9.32
N ILE A 66 7.07 7.83 9.62
CA ILE A 66 7.36 6.69 10.51
C ILE A 66 7.70 5.42 9.73
N SER A 67 7.92 5.55 8.42
CA SER A 67 8.44 4.47 7.58
C SER A 67 9.96 4.47 7.56
N ASN A 68 10.54 3.36 7.14
CA ASN A 68 11.98 3.17 6.94
C ASN A 68 12.43 3.55 5.52
N HIS A 69 11.64 4.35 4.80
CA HIS A 69 11.86 4.70 3.40
C HIS A 69 11.66 6.19 3.16
N ASP A 70 12.31 6.72 2.13
CA ASP A 70 12.12 8.09 1.69
C ASP A 70 10.72 8.30 1.12
N ILE A 71 10.10 9.40 1.53
CA ILE A 71 8.80 9.83 1.04
C ILE A 71 9.02 11.10 0.21
N PRO A 72 9.11 11.00 -1.13
CA PRO A 72 9.43 12.14 -1.99
C PRO A 72 8.28 13.15 -2.11
N TYR A 73 7.05 12.72 -1.82
CA TYR A 73 5.85 13.55 -1.91
C TYR A 73 4.94 13.29 -0.71
N CYS A 74 4.54 14.38 -0.06
CA CYS A 74 3.54 14.37 0.99
C CYS A 74 2.49 15.42 0.65
N TYR A 75 1.23 14.99 0.50
CA TYR A 75 0.09 15.88 0.28
C TYR A 75 -0.67 16.02 1.59
N PHE A 76 -0.80 17.26 2.06
CA PHE A 76 -1.46 17.59 3.30
C PHE A 76 -2.68 18.47 3.03
N LYS A 77 -3.82 18.13 3.65
CA LYS A 77 -5.06 18.89 3.61
C LYS A 77 -5.63 18.95 5.02
N ASP A 78 -5.98 20.14 5.48
CA ASP A 78 -6.69 20.38 6.73
C ASP A 78 -8.00 21.09 6.44
N GLU A 79 -9.07 20.68 7.11
CA GLU A 79 -10.34 21.37 7.09
C GLU A 79 -10.53 22.00 8.47
N LEU A 80 -10.74 23.32 8.49
CA LEU A 80 -11.02 24.06 9.72
C LEU A 80 -12.46 23.73 10.14
N ALA A 81 -12.61 22.72 11.01
CA ALA A 81 -13.85 22.35 11.66
C ALA A 81 -13.81 22.72 13.13
#